data_AF-A0A3R9UZD0-F1
#
_entry.id   AF-A0A3R9UZD0-F1
#
_cell.length_a   1.000
_cell.length_b   1.000
_cell.length_c   1.000
_cell.angle_alpha   90.00
_cell.angle_beta   90.00
_cell.angle_gamma   90.00
#
_symmetry.space_group_name_H-M   'P 1'
#
loop_
_entity.id
_entity.type
_entity.pdbx_description
1 polymer ?
#
loop_
_entity_poly.entity_id
_entity_poly.type
_entity_poly.pdbx_seq_one_letter_code
_entity_poly.pdbx_strand_id
1 'polypeptide(L)'
;MRTPEGTDRRRRVRHEPGFGHVVVDDGKGTSLVQVNMQTGMDDARGELFDSDSELLPDGTLVAVHKEPGEKGGKGIVMWTVDTMTPDGRRVVVSAFTSGSQEAAATRTSPALTIAQLRQIALSPQWWR
;
A
#
# COMPACT_ATOMS: atom_id res chain seq x y z
N MET A 1 -3.22 53.48 -1.11
CA MET A 1 -2.55 52.24 -0.65
C MET A 1 -3.52 51.10 -0.95
N ARG A 2 -3.24 50.29 -1.99
CA ARG A 2 -4.13 49.20 -2.45
C ARG A 2 -3.72 47.89 -1.77
N THR A 3 -4.70 47.12 -1.32
CA THR A 3 -4.62 45.83 -0.62
C THR A 3 -3.93 44.76 -1.47
N PRO A 4 -3.19 43.78 -0.89
CA PRO A 4 -2.91 42.52 -1.55
C PRO A 4 -3.90 41.44 -1.12
N GLU A 5 -4.30 40.65 -2.10
CA GLU A 5 -5.31 39.61 -2.10
C GLU A 5 -4.91 38.40 -1.24
N GLY A 6 -5.82 37.97 -0.37
CA GLY A 6 -5.76 36.66 0.25
C GLY A 6 -6.17 35.58 -0.74
N THR A 7 -5.19 34.88 -1.33
CA THR A 7 -5.46 33.59 -1.95
C THR A 7 -5.41 32.54 -0.85
N ASP A 8 -6.55 32.28 -0.22
CA ASP A 8 -6.76 31.13 0.67
C ASP A 8 -6.71 29.85 -0.19
N ARG A 9 -5.49 29.39 -0.50
CA ARG A 9 -5.29 28.02 -0.97
C ARG A 9 -5.52 27.11 0.22
N ARG A 10 -6.80 26.85 0.54
CA ARG A 10 -7.17 25.71 1.38
C ARG A 10 -6.75 24.47 0.62
N ARG A 11 -5.52 24.01 0.87
CA ARG A 11 -5.13 22.62 0.67
C ARG A 11 -6.06 21.86 1.59
N ARG A 12 -7.19 21.43 1.04
CA ARG A 12 -8.11 20.51 1.69
C ARG A 12 -7.29 19.24 1.86
N VAL A 13 -6.62 19.10 3.00
CA VAL A 13 -6.07 17.82 3.42
C VAL A 13 -7.31 16.98 3.65
N ARG A 14 -7.73 16.29 2.59
CA ARG A 14 -8.77 15.29 2.66
C ARG A 14 -8.14 14.23 3.57
N HIS A 15 -8.67 14.11 4.78
CA HIS A 15 -8.40 12.92 5.58
C HIS A 15 -9.05 11.79 4.79
N GLU A 16 -8.26 11.06 4.00
CA GLU A 16 -8.79 9.96 3.22
C GLU A 16 -8.87 8.73 4.14
N PRO A 17 -10.07 8.34 4.62
CA PRO A 17 -10.25 7.00 5.17
C PRO A 17 -9.87 5.99 4.09
N GLY A 18 -9.22 4.89 4.46
CA GLY A 18 -8.69 3.92 3.50
C GLY A 18 -7.52 3.10 4.03
N PHE A 19 -6.93 3.50 5.15
CA PHE A 19 -5.92 2.70 5.84
C PHE A 19 -6.52 1.73 6.84
N GLY A 20 -6.03 0.49 6.83
CA GLY A 20 -6.32 -0.52 7.84
C GLY A 20 -5.10 -1.40 8.08
N HIS A 21 -5.04 -2.05 9.24
CA HIS A 21 -3.99 -3.03 9.51
C HIS A 21 -4.47 -4.14 10.44
N VAL A 22 -3.75 -5.25 10.41
CA VAL A 22 -3.90 -6.37 11.34
C VAL A 22 -2.53 -6.97 11.63
N VAL A 23 -2.34 -7.49 12.84
CA VAL A 23 -1.18 -8.33 13.18
C VAL A 23 -1.63 -9.78 13.12
N VAL A 24 -1.00 -10.53 12.23
CA VAL A 24 -1.23 -11.97 12.05
C VAL A 24 -0.18 -12.74 12.84
N ASP A 25 -0.62 -13.70 13.64
CA ASP A 25 0.25 -14.70 14.27
C ASP A 25 -0.22 -16.09 13.86
N ASP A 26 0.60 -16.77 13.06
CA ASP A 26 0.40 -18.14 12.57
C ASP A 26 1.15 -19.18 13.42
N GLY A 27 1.62 -18.79 14.63
CA GLY A 27 2.46 -19.60 15.50
C GLY A 27 3.96 -19.53 15.17
N LYS A 28 4.36 -18.73 14.17
CA LYS A 28 5.78 -18.52 13.78
C LYS A 28 6.27 -17.11 14.08
N GLY A 29 5.52 -16.36 14.89
CA GLY A 29 5.80 -14.97 15.23
C GLY A 29 4.93 -13.99 14.44
N THR A 30 4.80 -12.78 14.97
CA THR A 30 3.88 -11.76 14.48
C THR A 30 4.30 -11.18 13.13
N SER A 31 3.31 -10.91 12.29
CA SER A 31 3.45 -10.25 10.99
C SER A 31 2.39 -9.16 10.85
N LEU A 32 2.82 -7.92 10.71
CA LEU A 32 1.95 -6.80 10.38
C LEU A 32 1.53 -6.92 8.91
N VAL A 33 0.22 -6.76 8.66
CA VAL A 33 -0.36 -6.59 7.34
C VAL A 33 -1.08 -5.25 7.31
N GLN A 34 -0.78 -4.43 6.31
CA GLN A 34 -1.38 -3.12 6.10
C GLN A 34 -2.09 -3.08 4.76
N VAL A 35 -3.20 -2.35 4.71
CA VAL A 35 -3.92 -2.03 3.49
C VAL A 35 -4.09 -0.52 3.41
N ASN A 36 -3.87 0.06 2.25
CA ASN A 36 -4.21 1.44 1.94
C ASN A 36 -5.04 1.52 0.67
N MET A 37 -6.21 2.11 0.77
CA MET A 37 -7.12 2.40 -0.34
C MET A 37 -7.08 3.87 -0.68
N GLN A 38 -6.95 4.18 -1.97
CA GLN A 38 -6.86 5.55 -2.45
C GLN A 38 -7.70 5.70 -3.72
N THR A 39 -8.22 6.90 -3.95
CA THR A 39 -8.97 7.25 -5.16
C THR A 39 -8.33 8.44 -5.85
N GLY A 40 -8.42 8.52 -7.19
CA GLY A 40 -7.86 9.64 -7.95
C GLY A 40 -6.33 9.62 -8.00
N MET A 41 -5.73 8.42 -8.04
CA MET A 41 -4.29 8.22 -8.06
C MET A 41 -3.68 8.19 -9.48
N ASP A 42 -4.44 8.59 -10.51
CA ASP A 42 -4.01 8.53 -11.91
C ASP A 42 -2.72 9.30 -12.19
N ASP A 43 -2.54 10.46 -11.54
CA ASP A 43 -1.35 11.30 -11.70
C ASP A 43 -0.06 10.59 -11.23
N ALA A 44 -0.17 9.64 -10.30
CA ALA A 44 0.96 8.87 -9.77
C ALA A 44 1.22 7.57 -10.54
N ARG A 45 0.42 7.24 -11.55
CA ARG A 45 0.51 5.94 -12.25
C ARG A 45 1.90 5.65 -12.79
N GLY A 46 2.54 6.62 -13.44
CA GLY A 46 3.87 6.46 -14.03
C GLY A 46 5.02 6.42 -13.02
N GLU A 47 4.79 6.85 -11.78
CA GLU A 47 5.77 6.74 -10.69
C GLU A 47 5.67 5.40 -9.97
N LEU A 48 4.46 4.83 -9.90
CA LEU A 48 4.15 3.62 -9.15
C LEU A 48 4.22 2.34 -9.99
N PHE A 49 4.00 2.45 -11.30
CA PHE A 49 3.95 1.31 -12.21
C PHE A 49 4.84 1.58 -13.42
N ASP A 50 5.73 0.63 -13.71
CA ASP A 50 6.68 0.66 -14.81
C ASP A 50 6.35 -0.42 -15.87
N SER A 51 7.28 -0.64 -16.81
CA SER A 51 7.11 -1.64 -17.87
C SER A 51 7.08 -3.08 -17.37
N ASP A 52 7.55 -3.35 -16.14
CA ASP A 52 7.57 -4.70 -15.55
C ASP A 52 6.28 -4.99 -14.76
N SER A 53 5.44 -3.97 -14.56
CA SER A 53 4.13 -4.11 -13.94
C SER A 53 3.17 -4.91 -14.83
N GLU A 54 2.41 -5.81 -14.21
CA GLU A 54 1.45 -6.64 -14.93
C GLU A 54 0.19 -5.83 -15.27
N LEU A 55 -0.26 -5.90 -16.52
CA LEU A 55 -1.53 -5.35 -16.96
C LEU A 55 -2.58 -6.48 -17.07
N LEU A 56 -3.61 -6.43 -16.25
CA LEU A 56 -4.73 -7.37 -16.29
C LEU A 56 -5.68 -7.08 -17.45
N PRO A 57 -6.50 -8.05 -17.89
CA PRO A 57 -7.46 -7.86 -18.99
C PRO A 57 -8.49 -6.74 -18.78
N ASP A 58 -8.79 -6.37 -17.53
CA ASP A 58 -9.68 -5.26 -17.18
C ASP A 58 -8.98 -3.90 -17.14
N GLY A 59 -7.68 -3.86 -17.46
CA GLY A 59 -6.84 -2.67 -17.45
C GLY A 59 -6.22 -2.36 -16.08
N THR A 60 -6.45 -3.18 -15.06
CA THR A 60 -5.79 -3.01 -13.75
C THR A 60 -4.30 -3.28 -13.86
N LEU A 61 -3.48 -2.36 -13.36
CA LEU A 61 -2.05 -2.56 -13.18
C LEU A 61 -1.77 -3.24 -11.85
N VAL A 62 -0.78 -4.13 -11.83
CA VAL A 62 -0.31 -4.83 -10.62
C VAL A 62 1.22 -4.78 -10.56
N ALA A 63 1.74 -4.21 -9.48
CA ALA A 63 3.17 -4.22 -9.16
C ALA A 63 3.44 -5.03 -7.88
N VAL A 64 4.60 -5.68 -7.82
CA VAL A 64 5.01 -6.52 -6.69
C VAL A 64 6.42 -6.13 -6.26
N HIS A 65 6.57 -5.79 -4.98
CA HIS A 65 7.85 -5.37 -4.41
C HIS A 65 8.23 -6.24 -3.21
N LYS A 66 9.53 -6.49 -3.05
CA LYS A 66 10.12 -7.15 -1.88
C LYS A 66 11.35 -6.38 -1.46
N GLU A 67 11.24 -5.62 -0.38
CA GLU A 67 12.20 -4.59 -0.04
C GLU A 67 12.52 -4.62 1.47
N PRO A 68 13.65 -4.07 1.91
CA PRO A 68 13.89 -3.83 3.33
C PRO A 68 12.80 -2.92 3.95
N GLY A 69 12.51 -3.11 5.23
CA GLY A 69 11.61 -2.22 5.97
C GLY A 69 12.17 -0.81 6.13
N GLU A 70 11.31 0.21 6.00
CA GLU A 70 11.74 1.62 5.94
C GLU A 70 11.85 2.31 7.31
N LYS A 71 11.15 1.82 8.35
CA LYS A 71 10.97 2.55 9.62
C LYS A 71 11.93 2.15 10.74
N GLY A 72 13.08 1.57 10.38
CA GLY A 72 14.19 1.35 11.32
C GLY A 72 14.15 0.04 12.10
N GLY A 73 13.13 -0.80 11.95
CA GLY A 73 13.13 -2.15 12.50
C GLY A 73 14.23 -3.02 11.89
N LYS A 74 15.13 -3.53 12.75
CA LYS A 74 16.28 -4.33 12.30
C LYS A 74 15.83 -5.60 11.57
N GLY A 75 16.32 -5.79 10.35
CA GLY A 75 16.11 -7.00 9.56
C GLY A 75 14.69 -7.18 9.04
N ILE A 76 13.84 -6.14 9.10
CA ILE A 76 12.51 -6.20 8.51
C ILE A 76 12.61 -6.32 6.99
N VAL A 77 11.77 -7.19 6.43
CA VAL A 77 11.44 -7.20 5.02
C VAL A 77 9.96 -6.85 4.89
N MET A 78 9.65 -6.02 3.89
CA MET A 78 8.32 -5.63 3.46
C MET A 78 8.03 -6.26 2.09
N TRP A 79 6.92 -6.96 1.99
CA TRP A 79 6.37 -7.44 0.72
C TRP A 79 5.13 -6.64 0.38
N THR A 80 5.05 -6.11 -0.83
CA THR A 80 3.94 -5.26 -1.27
C THR A 80 3.34 -5.79 -2.57
N VAL A 81 2.01 -5.76 -2.64
CA VAL A 81 1.26 -5.82 -3.91
C VAL A 81 0.48 -4.52 -4.04
N ASP A 82 0.75 -3.80 -5.12
CA ASP A 82 0.12 -2.52 -5.45
C ASP A 82 -0.76 -2.70 -6.69
N THR A 83 -2.02 -2.27 -6.62
CA THR A 83 -2.97 -2.38 -7.72
C THR A 83 -3.57 -1.03 -8.05
N MET A 84 -3.72 -0.72 -9.34
CA MET A 84 -4.41 0.48 -9.79
C MET A 84 -5.33 0.17 -10.96
N THR A 85 -6.61 0.46 -10.81
CA THR A 85 -7.61 0.35 -11.89
C THR A 85 -7.46 1.51 -12.89
N PRO A 86 -8.01 1.40 -14.12
CA PRO A 86 -7.94 2.47 -15.11
C PRO A 86 -8.55 3.81 -14.67
N ASP A 87 -9.48 3.80 -13.72
CA ASP A 87 -10.14 4.96 -13.13
C ASP A 87 -9.45 5.50 -11.86
N GLY A 88 -8.19 5.12 -11.63
CA GLY A 88 -7.34 5.72 -10.60
C GLY A 88 -7.65 5.26 -9.18
N ARG A 89 -8.39 4.17 -9.01
CA ARG A 89 -8.57 3.55 -7.69
C ARG A 89 -7.41 2.61 -7.41
N ARG A 90 -6.76 2.81 -6.27
CA ARG A 90 -5.56 2.10 -5.88
C ARG A 90 -5.78 1.33 -4.58
N VAL A 91 -5.31 0.09 -4.53
CA VAL A 91 -5.21 -0.70 -3.31
C VAL A 91 -3.79 -1.20 -3.15
N VAL A 92 -3.14 -0.79 -2.06
CA VAL A 92 -1.79 -1.25 -1.70
C VAL A 92 -1.90 -2.17 -0.50
N VAL A 93 -1.33 -3.36 -0.59
CA VAL A 93 -1.28 -4.32 0.52
C VAL A 93 0.17 -4.64 0.81
N SER A 94 0.62 -4.37 2.03
CA SER A 94 1.98 -4.65 2.49
C SER A 94 1.97 -5.61 3.68
N ALA A 95 2.95 -6.51 3.74
CA ALA A 95 3.16 -7.39 4.87
C ALA A 95 4.63 -7.40 5.31
N PHE A 96 4.83 -7.47 6.63
CA PHE A 96 6.14 -7.30 7.27
C PHE A 96 6.53 -8.55 8.06
N THR A 97 7.83 -8.74 8.26
CA THR A 97 8.40 -9.81 9.11
C THR A 97 8.37 -9.50 10.62
N SER A 98 7.59 -8.50 11.03
CA SER A 98 7.43 -8.07 12.41
C SER A 98 6.00 -7.58 12.64
N GLY A 99 5.54 -7.59 13.89
CA GLY A 99 4.23 -7.05 14.28
C GLY A 99 4.14 -5.52 14.21
N SER A 100 5.26 -4.83 14.00
CA SER A 100 5.32 -3.39 13.70
C SER A 100 6.45 -3.10 12.72
N GLN A 101 6.48 -1.89 12.14
CA GLN A 101 7.59 -1.47 11.26
C GLN A 101 8.85 -1.04 12.02
N GLU A 102 8.76 -0.89 13.34
CA GLU A 102 9.83 -0.36 14.20
C GLU A 102 10.53 -1.46 15.02
N ALA A 103 9.81 -2.53 15.36
CA ALA A 103 10.37 -3.65 16.11
C ALA A 103 11.14 -4.61 15.20
N ALA A 104 12.24 -5.17 15.68
CA ALA A 104 13.06 -6.12 14.93
C ALA A 104 12.23 -7.30 14.37
N ALA A 105 12.67 -7.83 13.22
CA ALA A 105 12.02 -8.97 12.60
C ALA A 105 11.98 -10.18 13.55
N THR A 106 10.81 -10.82 13.63
CA THR A 106 10.57 -12.04 14.43
C THR A 106 10.56 -13.30 13.57
N ARG A 107 10.54 -13.13 12.24
CA ARG A 107 10.44 -14.18 11.22
C ARG A 107 11.23 -13.79 9.97
N THR A 108 11.49 -14.73 9.06
CA THR A 108 12.29 -14.50 7.84
C THR A 108 11.47 -14.05 6.64
N SER A 109 10.18 -14.37 6.61
CA SER A 109 9.22 -13.90 5.59
C SER A 109 7.89 -13.51 6.25
N PRO A 110 7.11 -12.59 5.67
CA PRO A 110 5.79 -12.25 6.18
C PRO A 110 4.86 -13.47 6.30
N ALA A 111 3.81 -13.35 7.12
CA ALA A 111 2.83 -14.44 7.32
C ALA A 111 2.01 -14.75 6.07
N LEU A 112 1.73 -13.72 5.25
CA LEU A 112 1.03 -13.88 3.99
C LEU A 112 2.01 -13.96 2.81
N THR A 113 1.71 -14.86 1.88
CA THR A 113 2.42 -14.99 0.61
C THR A 113 2.04 -13.85 -0.36
N ILE A 114 2.89 -13.56 -1.35
CA ILE A 114 2.56 -12.61 -2.43
C ILE A 114 1.22 -12.95 -3.10
N ALA A 115 0.92 -14.24 -3.31
CA ALA A 115 -0.34 -14.66 -3.89
C ALA A 115 -1.55 -14.28 -3.02
N GLN A 116 -1.45 -14.43 -1.70
CA GLN A 116 -2.49 -14.00 -0.77
C GLN A 116 -2.61 -12.47 -0.70
N LEU A 117 -1.49 -11.74 -0.67
CA LEU A 117 -1.51 -10.28 -0.73
C LEU A 117 -2.21 -9.80 -2.01
N ARG A 118 -1.92 -10.44 -3.15
CA ARG A 118 -2.57 -10.16 -4.43
C ARG A 118 -4.07 -10.44 -4.40
N GLN A 119 -4.50 -11.56 -3.82
CA GLN A 119 -5.93 -11.85 -3.65
C GLN A 119 -6.65 -10.77 -2.83
N ILE A 120 -6.00 -10.26 -1.78
CA ILE A 120 -6.52 -9.15 -0.98
C ILE A 120 -6.56 -7.87 -1.82
N ALA A 121 -5.46 -7.50 -2.49
CA ALA A 121 -5.33 -6.26 -3.25
C ALA A 121 -6.31 -6.18 -4.44
N LEU A 122 -6.63 -7.31 -5.08
CA LEU A 122 -7.59 -7.42 -6.19
C LEU A 122 -9.02 -7.72 -5.74
N SER A 123 -9.28 -7.78 -4.43
CA SER A 123 -10.61 -8.12 -3.93
C SER A 123 -11.65 -7.08 -4.36
N PRO A 124 -12.76 -7.48 -5.00
CA PRO A 124 -13.81 -6.53 -5.38
C PRO A 124 -14.51 -5.92 -4.16
N GLN A 125 -14.31 -6.46 -2.96
CA GLN A 125 -14.92 -5.97 -1.71
C GLN A 125 -14.53 -4.52 -1.37
N TRP A 126 -13.39 -4.04 -1.88
CA TRP A 126 -12.93 -2.67 -1.63
C TRP A 126 -13.82 -1.61 -2.26
N TRP A 127 -14.61 -1.97 -3.28
CA TRP A 127 -15.37 -1.02 -4.07
C TRP A 127 -16.87 -1.35 -4.16
N ARG A 128 -17.38 -2.08 -3.17
CA ARG A 128 -18.80 -2.43 -3.06
C ARG A 128 -19.62 -1.33 -2.40
#